data_AF-A0AA45G6L7-F1
#
_entry.id   AF-A0AA45G6L7-F1
#
_cell.length_a   1.000
_cell.length_b   1.000
_cell.length_c   1.000
_cell.angle_alpha   90.00
_cell.angle_beta   90.00
_cell.angle_gamma   90.00
#
_symmetry.space_group_name_H-M   'P 1'
#
loop_
_entity.id
_entity.type
_entity.pdbx_description
1 polymer ?
#
loop_
_entity_poly.entity_id
_entity_poly.type
_entity_poly.pdbx_seq_one_letter_code
_entity_poly.pdbx_strand_id
1 'polypeptide(L)'
;MSGAAKDTRVREARRQALTSPVFRWTVVFGVLVVAFAVAVWPRGTDAPDSRPQAGQTPTGATLPSATYRPDELAAARTRAALAPCPTSAAPAGPQSVLGGVTVTCLADGASVDIGAATAGRPMIVNFWARWCGPCRTELPVFGAFAARAGDRLTVLAAHDKQGADPFLALALLTEINVHVPTVLDTSGAMTKALGAGRFFPATVFVRADGTVAAAPVRLYGSPDELAADARKYLGVTV
;
A
#
# COMPACT_ATOMS: atom_id res chain seq x y z
N MET A 1 -31.07 59.13 -42.91
CA MET A 1 -30.68 59.60 -41.56
C MET A 1 -30.78 58.47 -40.52
N SER A 2 -30.20 57.28 -40.78
CA SER A 2 -30.41 56.05 -39.95
C SER A 2 -29.14 55.55 -39.23
N GLY A 3 -27.97 56.12 -39.53
CA GLY A 3 -26.69 55.69 -38.94
C GLY A 3 -26.39 56.29 -37.56
N ALA A 4 -26.79 57.54 -37.30
CA ALA A 4 -26.43 58.25 -36.09
C ALA A 4 -27.09 57.68 -34.82
N ALA A 5 -28.33 57.17 -34.92
CA ALA A 5 -29.09 56.65 -33.77
C ALA A 5 -28.67 55.24 -33.32
N LYS A 6 -27.94 54.50 -34.18
CA LYS A 6 -27.48 53.14 -33.87
C LYS A 6 -26.13 53.19 -33.13
N ASP A 7 -25.27 54.15 -33.47
CA ASP A 7 -23.95 54.30 -32.84
C ASP A 7 -24.02 54.86 -31.41
N THR A 8 -25.01 55.71 -31.12
CA THR A 8 -25.27 56.20 -29.75
C THR A 8 -25.71 55.08 -28.81
N ARG A 9 -26.64 54.20 -29.23
CA ARG A 9 -27.12 53.09 -28.39
C ARG A 9 -26.01 52.10 -28.02
N VAL A 10 -25.07 51.85 -28.93
CA VAL A 10 -23.92 50.94 -28.67
C VAL A 10 -22.93 51.57 -27.69
N ARG A 11 -22.67 52.88 -27.80
CA ARG A 11 -21.78 53.61 -26.89
C ARG A 11 -22.37 53.71 -25.48
N GLU A 12 -23.68 53.85 -25.36
CA GLU A 12 -24.39 53.97 -24.08
C GLU A 12 -24.48 52.63 -23.34
N ALA A 13 -24.74 51.52 -24.06
CA ALA A 13 -24.69 50.16 -23.50
C ALA A 13 -23.28 49.77 -23.00
N ARG A 14 -22.21 50.18 -23.69
CA ARG A 14 -20.82 49.97 -23.22
C ARG A 14 -20.50 50.77 -21.96
N ARG A 15 -21.04 51.99 -21.81
CA ARG A 15 -20.87 52.79 -20.58
C ARG A 15 -21.61 52.19 -19.38
N GLN A 16 -22.77 51.57 -19.60
CA GLN A 16 -23.54 50.89 -18.55
C GLN A 16 -22.91 49.57 -18.07
N ALA A 17 -22.21 48.83 -18.94
CA ALA A 17 -21.48 47.63 -18.54
C ALA A 17 -20.30 47.93 -17.59
N LEU A 18 -19.64 49.08 -17.78
CA LEU A 18 -18.49 49.54 -16.99
C LEU A 18 -18.86 50.07 -15.60
N THR A 19 -20.14 50.38 -15.33
CA THR A 19 -20.61 50.91 -14.04
C THR A 19 -21.47 49.94 -13.23
N SER A 20 -21.68 48.71 -13.72
CA SER A 20 -22.48 47.71 -13.00
C SER A 20 -21.81 47.27 -11.69
N PRO A 21 -22.58 47.06 -10.60
CA PRO A 21 -22.05 46.60 -9.32
C PRO A 21 -21.37 45.22 -9.45
N VAL A 22 -21.79 44.42 -10.43
CA VAL A 22 -21.20 43.12 -10.74
C VAL A 22 -19.76 43.26 -11.24
N PHE A 23 -19.49 44.19 -12.18
CA PHE A 23 -18.12 44.45 -12.67
C PHE A 23 -17.22 45.00 -11.56
N ARG A 24 -17.74 45.91 -10.71
CA ARG A 24 -16.99 46.44 -9.56
C ARG A 24 -16.63 45.34 -8.56
N TRP A 25 -17.55 44.42 -8.29
CA TRP A 25 -17.28 43.25 -7.45
C TRP A 25 -16.31 42.25 -8.10
N THR A 26 -16.31 42.13 -9.43
CA THR A 26 -15.34 41.25 -10.13
C THR A 26 -13.91 41.80 -10.00
N VAL A 27 -13.75 43.13 -10.13
CA VAL A 27 -12.45 43.79 -9.95
C VAL A 27 -11.97 43.68 -8.50
N VAL A 28 -12.84 43.91 -7.51
CA VAL A 28 -12.49 43.78 -6.09
C VAL A 28 -12.08 42.34 -5.76
N PHE A 29 -12.82 41.35 -6.24
CA PHE A 29 -12.47 39.94 -6.03
C PHE A 29 -11.14 39.59 -6.68
N GLY A 30 -10.89 40.06 -7.91
CA GLY A 30 -9.61 39.88 -8.60
C GLY A 30 -8.43 40.49 -7.82
N VAL A 31 -8.57 41.71 -7.30
CA VAL A 31 -7.54 42.37 -6.49
C VAL A 31 -7.27 41.62 -5.18
N LEU A 32 -8.31 41.12 -4.51
CA LEU A 32 -8.16 40.33 -3.27
C LEU A 32 -7.45 38.99 -3.52
N VAL A 33 -7.76 38.30 -4.63
CA VAL A 33 -7.07 37.07 -5.01
C VAL A 33 -5.59 37.32 -5.30
N VAL A 34 -5.26 38.39 -6.03
CA VAL A 34 -3.85 38.76 -6.28
C VAL A 34 -3.14 39.14 -4.99
N ALA A 35 -3.76 39.92 -4.11
CA ALA A 35 -3.18 40.28 -2.82
C ALA A 35 -2.93 39.04 -1.93
N PHE A 36 -3.86 38.09 -1.90
CA PHE A 36 -3.69 36.83 -1.18
C PHE A 36 -2.57 35.97 -1.77
N ALA A 37 -2.48 35.87 -3.11
CA ALA A 37 -1.40 35.16 -3.78
C ALA A 37 -0.02 35.77 -3.48
N VAL A 38 0.07 37.10 -3.40
CA VAL A 38 1.32 37.81 -3.02
C VAL A 38 1.64 37.61 -1.53
N ALA A 39 0.63 37.55 -0.66
CA ALA A 39 0.82 37.33 0.77
C ALA A 39 1.27 35.90 1.10
N VAL A 40 0.77 34.92 0.34
CA VAL A 40 1.12 33.49 0.49
C VAL A 40 2.35 33.11 -0.33
N TRP A 41 2.86 34.00 -1.20
CA TRP A 41 4.10 33.76 -1.93
C TRP A 41 5.25 33.63 -0.93
N PRO A 42 6.04 32.53 -0.98
CA PRO A 42 7.10 32.31 -0.03
C PRO A 42 8.18 33.38 -0.22
N ARG A 43 8.20 34.36 0.69
CA ARG A 43 9.35 35.23 0.86
C ARG A 43 10.39 34.38 1.56
N GLY A 44 11.50 34.14 0.87
CA GLY A 44 12.63 33.39 1.42
C GLY A 44 12.93 33.88 2.83
N THR A 45 12.91 32.96 3.78
CA THR A 45 13.31 33.21 5.15
C THR A 45 14.80 33.54 5.15
N ASP A 46 15.16 34.71 5.67
CA ASP A 46 16.53 34.99 6.08
C ASP A 46 16.94 33.92 7.11
N ALA A 47 17.84 33.05 6.72
CA ALA A 47 18.46 32.09 7.62
C ALA A 47 19.41 32.84 8.57
N PRO A 48 19.42 32.53 9.88
CA PRO A 48 20.42 33.09 10.78
C PRO A 48 21.82 32.58 10.40
N ASP A 49 22.74 33.52 10.26
CA ASP A 49 24.17 33.31 9.99
C ASP A 49 24.74 32.16 10.82
N SER A 50 24.97 31.02 10.17
CA SER A 50 25.78 29.93 10.67
C SER A 50 26.99 29.82 9.76
N ARG A 51 28.12 30.41 10.19
CA ARG A 51 29.40 30.33 9.45
C ARG A 51 29.78 28.86 9.23
N PRO A 52 30.14 28.43 8.01
CA PRO A 52 30.61 27.08 7.78
C PRO A 52 32.01 26.89 8.39
N GLN A 53 32.18 25.85 9.21
CA GLN A 53 33.51 25.32 9.49
C GLN A 53 34.07 24.71 8.19
N ALA A 54 35.19 25.24 7.71
CA ALA A 54 35.92 24.67 6.59
C ALA A 54 36.43 23.28 6.98
N GLY A 55 35.84 22.23 6.39
CA GLY A 55 36.31 20.86 6.63
C GLY A 55 35.43 19.70 6.16
N GLN A 56 34.34 19.91 5.41
CA GLN A 56 33.55 18.78 4.87
C GLN A 56 33.24 18.99 3.39
N THR A 57 33.92 18.21 2.56
CA THR A 57 33.60 18.03 1.14
C THR A 57 32.19 17.44 1.04
N PRO A 58 31.24 18.04 0.30
CA PRO A 58 29.93 17.44 0.10
C PRO A 58 30.10 16.27 -0.86
N THR A 59 30.19 15.07 -0.30
CA THR A 59 29.97 13.84 -1.08
C THR A 59 28.52 13.88 -1.54
N GLY A 60 28.30 13.75 -2.84
CA GLY A 60 27.00 13.94 -3.49
C GLY A 60 25.85 13.29 -2.71
N ALA A 61 24.78 14.05 -2.54
CA ALA A 61 23.55 13.58 -1.92
C ALA A 61 22.97 12.43 -2.75
N THR A 62 23.38 11.21 -2.39
CA THR A 62 22.67 9.99 -2.72
C THR A 62 21.44 9.98 -1.82
N LEU A 63 20.24 9.91 -2.39
CA LEU A 63 19.03 9.72 -1.62
C LEU A 63 19.22 8.50 -0.70
N PRO A 64 18.94 8.57 0.61
CA PRO A 64 19.10 7.44 1.49
C PRO A 64 18.17 6.34 1.00
N SER A 65 18.77 5.31 0.40
CA SER A 65 18.12 4.01 0.31
C SER A 65 17.74 3.63 1.74
N ALA A 66 16.60 3.00 1.95
CA ALA A 66 16.21 2.48 3.25
C ALA A 66 17.37 1.68 3.85
N THR A 67 18.09 2.24 4.82
CA THR A 67 19.29 1.64 5.38
C THR A 67 19.13 1.59 6.89
N TYR A 68 18.23 0.72 7.37
CA TYR A 68 18.26 0.27 8.75
C TYR A 68 19.47 -0.66 8.92
N ARG A 69 20.05 -0.67 10.12
CA ARG A 69 21.16 -1.56 10.43
C ARG A 69 20.65 -3.01 10.60
N PRO A 70 21.50 -4.03 10.35
CA PRO A 70 21.10 -5.43 10.54
C PRO A 70 20.58 -5.73 11.96
N ASP A 71 21.16 -5.10 12.99
CA ASP A 71 20.72 -5.23 14.38
C ASP A 71 19.34 -4.60 14.63
N GLU A 72 19.03 -3.48 13.99
CA GLU A 72 17.70 -2.85 14.06
C GLU A 72 16.63 -3.72 13.41
N LEU A 73 16.95 -4.33 12.26
CA LEU A 73 16.03 -5.27 11.61
C LEU A 73 15.81 -6.52 12.46
N ALA A 74 16.87 -7.05 13.07
CA ALA A 74 16.76 -8.19 13.99
C ALA A 74 15.85 -7.85 15.19
N ALA A 75 16.04 -6.68 15.80
CA ALA A 75 15.18 -6.21 16.88
C ALA A 75 13.73 -5.97 16.44
N ALA A 76 13.51 -5.50 15.21
CA ALA A 76 12.18 -5.36 14.64
C ALA A 76 11.49 -6.73 14.45
N ARG A 77 12.22 -7.75 13.99
CA ARG A 77 11.70 -9.13 13.88
C ARG A 77 11.31 -9.70 15.24
N THR A 78 12.16 -9.53 16.26
CA THR A 78 11.86 -9.96 17.63
C THR A 78 10.60 -9.29 18.17
N ARG A 79 10.43 -7.97 17.96
CA ARG A 79 9.24 -7.24 18.41
C ARG A 79 7.96 -7.63 17.68
N ALA A 80 8.05 -7.84 16.36
CA ALA A 80 6.90 -8.24 15.57
C ALA A 80 6.42 -9.65 15.92
N ALA A 81 7.32 -10.51 16.42
CA ALA A 81 7.01 -11.87 16.89
C ALA A 81 6.12 -12.65 15.90
N LEU A 82 6.44 -12.56 14.62
CA LEU A 82 5.68 -13.24 13.56
C LEU A 82 5.82 -14.74 13.71
N ALA A 83 4.73 -15.46 13.45
CA ALA A 83 4.77 -16.91 13.29
C ALA A 83 5.75 -17.27 12.15
N PRO A 84 6.46 -18.40 12.27
CA PRO A 84 7.39 -18.84 11.25
C PRO A 84 6.69 -19.06 9.92
N CYS A 85 7.40 -18.80 8.82
CA CYS A 85 6.91 -19.14 7.50
C CYS A 85 6.80 -20.67 7.34
N PRO A 86 5.94 -21.17 6.45
CA PRO A 86 5.90 -22.60 6.13
C PRO A 86 7.27 -23.09 5.65
N THR A 87 7.66 -24.31 6.05
CA THR A 87 8.99 -24.89 5.78
C THR A 87 8.94 -26.33 5.26
N SER A 88 7.78 -26.80 4.77
CA SER A 88 7.69 -28.16 4.22
C SER A 88 8.70 -28.40 3.11
N ALA A 89 9.40 -29.53 3.16
CA ALA A 89 10.38 -29.95 2.14
C ALA A 89 9.76 -30.87 1.07
N ALA A 90 8.44 -31.00 1.04
CA ALA A 90 7.76 -31.78 0.01
C ALA A 90 7.82 -31.03 -1.33
N PRO A 91 8.07 -31.71 -2.46
CA PRO A 91 8.01 -31.07 -3.76
C PRO A 91 6.61 -30.54 -4.02
N ALA A 92 6.53 -29.37 -4.64
CA ALA A 92 5.26 -28.82 -5.11
C ALA A 92 4.56 -29.82 -6.04
N GLY A 93 3.23 -29.90 -5.95
CA GLY A 93 2.45 -30.74 -6.85
C GLY A 93 2.63 -30.32 -8.32
N PRO A 94 2.45 -31.24 -9.29
CA PRO A 94 2.67 -30.96 -10.71
C PRO A 94 1.74 -29.87 -11.29
N GLN A 95 0.63 -29.59 -10.60
CA GLN A 95 -0.35 -28.56 -10.98
C GLN A 95 -0.16 -27.25 -10.22
N SER A 96 0.80 -27.19 -9.29
CA SER A 96 1.01 -26.01 -8.45
C SER A 96 1.52 -24.84 -9.28
N VAL A 97 0.85 -23.71 -9.18
CA VAL A 97 1.32 -22.45 -9.81
C VAL A 97 2.47 -21.82 -9.03
N LEU A 98 2.74 -22.32 -7.82
CA LEU A 98 3.73 -21.81 -6.89
C LEU A 98 5.07 -22.56 -6.93
N GLY A 99 5.20 -23.62 -7.73
CA GLY A 99 6.43 -24.40 -7.81
C GLY A 99 7.63 -23.54 -8.24
N GLY A 100 8.70 -23.53 -7.44
CA GLY A 100 9.89 -22.72 -7.70
C GLY A 100 9.71 -21.22 -7.43
N VAL A 101 8.55 -20.78 -6.95
CA VAL A 101 8.32 -19.38 -6.58
C VAL A 101 9.02 -19.13 -5.24
N THR A 102 10.09 -18.34 -5.30
CA THR A 102 10.91 -18.02 -4.14
C THR A 102 10.54 -16.64 -3.58
N VAL A 103 10.26 -16.59 -2.28
CA VAL A 103 9.95 -15.38 -1.51
C VAL A 103 10.84 -15.29 -0.27
N THR A 104 10.93 -14.12 0.35
CA THR A 104 11.69 -13.95 1.60
C THR A 104 10.74 -14.02 2.78
N CYS A 105 11.00 -14.91 3.74
CA CYS A 105 10.26 -14.92 5.00
C CYS A 105 10.57 -13.66 5.81
N LEU A 106 9.55 -12.93 6.24
CA LEU A 106 9.74 -11.68 6.96
C LEU A 106 10.27 -11.92 8.38
N ALA A 107 9.90 -13.04 9.00
CA ALA A 107 10.23 -13.39 10.38
C ALA A 107 11.73 -13.58 10.62
N ASP A 108 12.46 -14.14 9.65
CA ASP A 108 13.88 -14.50 9.79
C ASP A 108 14.76 -14.07 8.60
N GLY A 109 14.17 -13.71 7.47
CA GLY A 109 14.88 -13.37 6.24
C GLY A 109 15.25 -14.58 5.37
N ALA A 110 14.80 -15.78 5.72
CA ALA A 110 15.08 -16.99 4.95
C ALA A 110 14.42 -16.95 3.57
N SER A 111 15.10 -17.52 2.58
CA SER A 111 14.54 -17.75 1.26
C SER A 111 13.64 -18.99 1.29
N VAL A 112 12.39 -18.86 0.84
CA VAL A 112 11.38 -19.93 0.90
C VAL A 112 10.83 -20.18 -0.51
N ASP A 113 10.95 -21.42 -1.00
CA ASP A 113 10.12 -21.90 -2.12
C ASP A 113 8.71 -22.12 -1.58
N ILE A 114 7.80 -21.20 -1.89
CA ILE A 114 6.47 -21.21 -1.29
C ILE A 114 5.65 -22.40 -1.77
N GLY A 115 5.88 -22.89 -3.00
CA GLY A 115 5.17 -24.04 -3.55
C GLY A 115 5.53 -25.34 -2.82
N ALA A 116 6.81 -25.55 -2.53
CA ALA A 116 7.26 -26.67 -1.71
C ALA A 116 6.79 -26.53 -0.25
N ALA A 117 6.97 -25.33 0.31
CA ALA A 117 6.67 -25.02 1.70
C ALA A 117 5.19 -25.22 2.08
N THR A 118 4.27 -25.07 1.12
CA THR A 118 2.82 -25.26 1.33
C THR A 118 2.25 -26.47 0.59
N ALA A 119 3.08 -27.37 0.08
CA ALA A 119 2.64 -28.55 -0.66
C ALA A 119 1.66 -29.40 0.18
N GLY A 120 0.51 -29.74 -0.41
CA GLY A 120 -0.52 -30.57 0.22
C GLY A 120 -1.40 -29.86 1.25
N ARG A 121 -1.24 -28.54 1.45
CA ARG A 121 -2.03 -27.77 2.43
C ARG A 121 -2.77 -26.61 1.75
N PRO A 122 -4.10 -26.48 1.94
CA PRO A 122 -4.83 -25.31 1.47
C PRO A 122 -4.27 -24.03 2.11
N MET A 123 -4.38 -22.91 1.40
CA MET A 123 -3.87 -21.63 1.86
C MET A 123 -4.80 -20.48 1.49
N ILE A 124 -4.84 -19.46 2.34
CA ILE A 124 -5.39 -18.15 2.04
C ILE A 124 -4.24 -17.15 2.09
N VAL A 125 -4.04 -16.42 1.00
CA VAL A 125 -3.01 -15.39 0.88
C VAL A 125 -3.67 -14.02 0.88
N ASN A 126 -3.28 -13.14 1.81
CA ASN A 126 -3.64 -11.73 1.80
C ASN A 126 -2.46 -10.90 1.29
N PHE A 127 -2.61 -10.31 0.11
CA PHE A 127 -1.65 -9.38 -0.46
C PHE A 127 -1.93 -7.97 0.05
N TRP A 128 -0.89 -7.33 0.58
CA TRP A 128 -0.98 -6.02 1.18
C TRP A 128 0.28 -5.19 0.92
N ALA A 129 0.20 -3.91 1.22
CA ALA A 129 1.34 -3.01 1.22
C ALA A 129 1.24 -2.06 2.42
N ARG A 130 2.37 -1.61 2.98
CA ARG A 130 2.37 -0.76 4.18
C ARG A 130 1.49 0.48 4.07
N TRP A 131 1.34 1.03 2.86
CA TRP A 131 0.59 2.27 2.57
C TRP A 131 -0.89 2.04 2.28
N CYS A 132 -1.33 0.80 2.22
CA CYS A 132 -2.71 0.45 2.02
C CYS A 132 -3.52 0.69 3.30
N GLY A 133 -4.34 1.75 3.31
CA GLY A 133 -5.24 2.08 4.42
C GLY A 133 -6.17 0.91 4.81
N PRO A 134 -6.96 0.35 3.88
CA PRO A 134 -7.86 -0.76 4.19
C PRO A 134 -7.16 -2.03 4.69
N CYS A 135 -5.91 -2.27 4.28
CA CYS A 135 -5.13 -3.43 4.73
C CYS A 135 -4.88 -3.39 6.25
N ARG A 136 -4.74 -2.18 6.84
CA ARG A 136 -4.53 -2.02 8.29
C ARG A 136 -5.69 -2.55 9.13
N THR A 137 -6.91 -2.47 8.60
CA THR A 137 -8.11 -2.99 9.28
C THR A 137 -8.39 -4.46 8.96
N GLU A 138 -7.94 -4.94 7.80
CA GLU A 138 -8.19 -6.31 7.36
C GLU A 138 -7.17 -7.31 7.92
N LEU A 139 -5.88 -6.96 8.00
CA LEU A 139 -4.84 -7.87 8.52
C LEU A 139 -5.14 -8.45 9.92
N PRO A 140 -5.68 -7.68 10.90
CA PRO A 140 -6.13 -8.23 12.19
C PRO A 140 -7.23 -9.30 12.05
N VAL A 141 -8.11 -9.17 11.07
CA VAL A 141 -9.15 -10.17 10.76
C VAL A 141 -8.51 -11.48 10.32
N PHE A 142 -7.49 -11.41 9.46
CA PHE A 142 -6.71 -12.58 9.03
C PHE A 142 -5.93 -13.21 10.20
N GLY A 143 -5.38 -12.40 11.11
CA GLY A 143 -4.75 -12.89 12.33
C GLY A 143 -5.70 -13.68 13.24
N ALA A 144 -6.88 -13.12 13.51
CA ALA A 144 -7.90 -13.80 14.30
C ALA A 144 -8.42 -15.08 13.61
N PHE A 145 -8.57 -15.07 12.29
CA PHE A 145 -8.94 -16.25 11.52
C PHE A 145 -7.85 -17.33 11.55
N ALA A 146 -6.57 -16.96 11.40
CA ALA A 146 -5.45 -17.89 11.45
C ALA A 146 -5.40 -18.67 12.77
N ALA A 147 -5.63 -17.97 13.89
CA ALA A 147 -5.70 -18.60 15.21
C ALA A 147 -6.83 -19.65 15.31
N ARG A 148 -7.97 -19.41 14.65
CA ARG A 148 -9.07 -20.38 14.56
C ARG A 148 -8.73 -21.53 13.63
N ALA A 149 -8.15 -21.24 12.46
CA ALA A 149 -7.85 -22.23 11.44
C ALA A 149 -6.90 -23.32 11.94
N GLY A 150 -5.89 -22.93 12.74
CA GLY A 150 -4.85 -23.84 13.21
C GLY A 150 -4.17 -24.54 12.04
N ASP A 151 -4.01 -25.86 12.12
CA ASP A 151 -3.30 -26.62 11.08
C ASP A 151 -4.15 -26.95 9.84
N ARG A 152 -5.45 -26.64 9.84
CA ARG A 152 -6.40 -27.00 8.76
C ARG A 152 -6.10 -26.32 7.43
N LEU A 153 -5.53 -25.12 7.46
CA LEU A 153 -5.04 -24.39 6.28
C LEU A 153 -3.95 -23.41 6.70
N THR A 154 -3.20 -22.89 5.73
CA THR A 154 -2.22 -21.82 5.95
C THR A 154 -2.89 -20.47 5.74
N VAL A 155 -2.73 -19.53 6.67
CA VAL A 155 -3.04 -18.11 6.44
C VAL A 155 -1.71 -17.38 6.29
N LEU A 156 -1.50 -16.76 5.13
CA LEU A 156 -0.24 -16.12 4.77
C LEU A 156 -0.48 -14.67 4.38
N ALA A 157 0.25 -13.75 4.99
CA ALA A 157 0.31 -12.38 4.52
C ALA A 157 1.48 -12.23 3.52
N ALA A 158 1.25 -11.58 2.39
CA ALA A 158 2.26 -11.33 1.37
C ALA A 158 2.40 -9.82 1.18
N HIS A 159 3.53 -9.27 1.63
CA HIS A 159 3.84 -7.87 1.36
C HIS A 159 4.28 -7.72 -0.10
N ASP A 160 3.53 -6.95 -0.87
CA ASP A 160 3.81 -6.72 -2.29
C ASP A 160 5.13 -5.95 -2.49
N LYS A 161 5.72 -6.10 -3.67
CA LYS A 161 6.94 -5.37 -4.10
C LYS A 161 6.82 -3.85 -3.97
N GLN A 162 5.61 -3.28 -4.06
CA GLN A 162 5.39 -1.84 -3.93
C GLN A 162 5.60 -1.38 -2.48
N GLY A 163 6.86 -1.11 -2.15
CA GLY A 163 7.27 -0.71 -0.81
C GLY A 163 7.65 -1.90 0.08
N ALA A 164 8.18 -2.99 -0.50
CA ALA A 164 8.73 -4.15 0.21
C ALA A 164 10.00 -3.79 1.01
N ASP A 165 9.84 -2.93 1.99
CA ASP A 165 10.80 -2.65 3.04
C ASP A 165 10.42 -3.51 4.26
N PRO A 166 11.27 -4.48 4.66
CA PRO A 166 10.93 -5.38 5.75
C PRO A 166 10.81 -4.66 7.08
N PHE A 167 11.58 -3.60 7.32
CA PHE A 167 11.51 -2.86 8.58
C PHE A 167 10.18 -2.14 8.71
N LEU A 168 9.71 -1.47 7.65
CA LEU A 168 8.41 -0.81 7.64
C LEU A 168 7.24 -1.81 7.71
N ALA A 169 7.39 -2.97 7.06
CA ALA A 169 6.39 -4.04 7.15
C ALA A 169 6.28 -4.57 8.60
N LEU A 170 7.42 -4.87 9.24
CA LEU A 170 7.49 -5.32 10.63
C LEU A 170 6.92 -4.27 11.59
N ALA A 171 7.25 -3.00 11.38
CA ALA A 171 6.73 -1.90 12.19
C ALA A 171 5.21 -1.83 12.12
N LEU A 172 4.62 -1.96 10.93
CA LEU A 172 3.16 -1.98 10.79
C LEU A 172 2.54 -3.18 11.50
N LEU A 173 3.04 -4.39 11.26
CA LEU A 173 2.49 -5.62 11.84
C LEU A 173 2.55 -5.60 13.37
N THR A 174 3.62 -5.02 13.93
CA THR A 174 3.74 -4.76 15.37
C THR A 174 2.69 -3.77 15.84
N GLU A 175 2.52 -2.65 15.14
CA GLU A 175 1.56 -1.59 15.48
C GLU A 175 0.12 -2.12 15.55
N ILE A 176 -0.26 -3.00 14.62
CA ILE A 176 -1.61 -3.56 14.51
C ILE A 176 -1.75 -4.95 15.19
N ASN A 177 -0.71 -5.40 15.91
CA ASN A 177 -0.67 -6.66 16.66
C ASN A 177 -1.05 -7.89 15.80
N VAL A 178 -0.44 -8.02 14.63
CA VAL A 178 -0.63 -9.14 13.71
C VAL A 178 0.63 -9.99 13.65
N HIS A 179 0.47 -11.29 13.90
CA HIS A 179 1.58 -12.24 14.03
C HIS A 179 1.51 -13.39 13.01
N VAL A 180 0.71 -13.27 11.94
CA VAL A 180 0.61 -14.34 10.93
C VAL A 180 1.93 -14.52 10.18
N PRO A 181 2.20 -15.73 9.66
CA PRO A 181 3.29 -15.93 8.72
C PRO A 181 3.23 -14.87 7.62
N THR A 182 4.34 -14.18 7.39
CA THR A 182 4.42 -13.09 6.41
C THR A 182 5.64 -13.26 5.53
N VAL A 183 5.44 -13.10 4.22
CA VAL A 183 6.52 -13.14 3.21
C VAL A 183 6.60 -11.81 2.47
N LEU A 184 7.79 -11.51 1.95
CA LEU A 184 8.05 -10.39 1.05
C LEU A 184 8.11 -10.91 -0.38
N ASP A 185 7.20 -10.44 -1.23
CA ASP A 185 7.21 -10.73 -2.67
C ASP A 185 7.93 -9.61 -3.44
N THR A 186 9.23 -9.43 -3.17
CA THR A 186 10.05 -8.34 -3.74
C THR A 186 10.13 -8.37 -5.26
N SER A 187 10.06 -9.57 -5.88
CA SER A 187 10.09 -9.74 -7.33
C SER A 187 8.70 -9.60 -7.97
N GLY A 188 7.62 -9.75 -7.20
CA GLY A 188 6.26 -9.89 -7.72
C GLY A 188 5.97 -11.28 -8.32
N ALA A 189 6.85 -12.26 -8.10
CA ALA A 189 6.69 -13.60 -8.64
C ALA A 189 5.47 -14.31 -8.04
N MET A 190 5.24 -14.14 -6.73
CA MET A 190 4.11 -14.75 -6.05
C MET A 190 2.79 -14.10 -6.48
N THR A 191 2.73 -12.76 -6.54
CA THR A 191 1.61 -11.99 -7.06
C THR A 191 1.26 -12.43 -8.48
N LYS A 192 2.27 -12.59 -9.35
CA LYS A 192 2.08 -13.06 -10.73
C LYS A 192 1.57 -14.50 -10.79
N ALA A 193 2.18 -15.41 -10.05
CA ALA A 193 1.82 -16.83 -10.03
C ALA A 193 0.37 -17.05 -9.57
N LEU A 194 -0.06 -16.31 -8.55
CA LEU A 194 -1.41 -16.40 -7.99
C LEU A 194 -2.44 -15.56 -8.74
N GLY A 195 -2.04 -14.81 -9.77
CA GLY A 195 -2.92 -13.92 -10.50
C GLY A 195 -3.56 -12.85 -9.61
N ALA A 196 -2.87 -12.45 -8.54
CA ALA A 196 -3.38 -11.45 -7.61
C ALA A 196 -3.46 -10.08 -8.30
N GLY A 197 -4.54 -9.34 -8.00
CA GLY A 197 -4.76 -8.02 -8.57
C GLY A 197 -3.69 -7.00 -8.16
N ARG A 198 -3.63 -5.87 -8.88
CA ARG A 198 -2.70 -4.76 -8.57
C ARG A 198 -3.22 -3.82 -7.48
N PHE A 199 -4.43 -4.08 -6.99
CA PHE A 199 -5.11 -3.26 -5.98
C PHE A 199 -5.04 -3.98 -4.65
N PHE A 200 -4.80 -3.22 -3.58
CA PHE A 200 -4.70 -3.75 -2.24
C PHE A 200 -5.89 -3.33 -1.38
N PRO A 201 -6.37 -4.20 -0.48
CA PRO A 201 -5.92 -5.59 -0.33
C PRO A 201 -6.42 -6.51 -1.46
N ALA A 202 -5.72 -7.62 -1.68
CA ALA A 202 -6.18 -8.71 -2.54
C ALA A 202 -6.06 -10.05 -1.82
N THR A 203 -7.12 -10.85 -1.84
CA THR A 203 -7.15 -12.16 -1.17
C THR A 203 -7.26 -13.28 -2.20
N VAL A 204 -6.40 -14.28 -2.10
CA VAL A 204 -6.38 -15.46 -2.97
C VAL A 204 -6.52 -16.73 -2.14
N PHE A 205 -7.45 -17.59 -2.53
CA PHE A 205 -7.66 -18.92 -1.97
C PHE A 205 -6.94 -19.94 -2.86
N VAL A 206 -6.07 -20.73 -2.27
CA VAL A 206 -5.20 -21.72 -2.94
C VAL A 206 -5.52 -23.11 -2.39
N ARG A 207 -5.77 -24.06 -3.30
CA ARG A 207 -6.05 -25.46 -2.93
C ARG A 207 -4.78 -26.17 -2.46
N ALA A 208 -4.96 -27.33 -1.83
CA ALA A 208 -3.86 -28.18 -1.38
C ALA A 208 -2.92 -28.66 -2.51
N ASP A 209 -3.41 -28.72 -3.75
CA ASP A 209 -2.62 -29.05 -4.94
C ASP A 209 -1.80 -27.87 -5.49
N GLY A 210 -1.91 -26.69 -4.88
CA GLY A 210 -1.24 -25.46 -5.29
C GLY A 210 -1.93 -24.69 -6.42
N THR A 211 -3.15 -25.06 -6.82
CA THR A 211 -3.95 -24.30 -7.80
C THR A 211 -4.77 -23.19 -7.14
N VAL A 212 -5.07 -22.12 -7.88
CA VAL A 212 -5.95 -21.05 -7.40
C VAL A 212 -7.40 -21.54 -7.39
N ALA A 213 -8.05 -21.45 -6.24
CA ALA A 213 -9.47 -21.75 -6.06
C ALA A 213 -10.36 -20.55 -6.40
N ALA A 214 -10.01 -19.38 -5.87
CA ALA A 214 -10.73 -18.15 -6.07
C ALA A 214 -9.87 -16.93 -5.66
N ALA A 215 -10.20 -15.78 -6.23
CA ALA A 215 -9.67 -14.48 -5.81
C ALA A 215 -10.82 -13.47 -5.77
N PRO A 216 -11.71 -13.52 -4.76
CA PRO A 216 -12.88 -12.67 -4.71
C PRO A 216 -12.48 -11.20 -4.51
N VAL A 217 -13.13 -10.30 -5.25
CA VAL A 217 -12.92 -8.85 -5.12
C VAL A 217 -13.79 -8.34 -3.96
N ARG A 218 -13.28 -8.47 -2.74
CA ARG A 218 -13.95 -7.99 -1.52
C ARG A 218 -12.96 -7.72 -0.40
N LEU A 219 -13.42 -6.95 0.59
CA LEU A 219 -12.78 -6.77 1.88
C LEU A 219 -13.40 -7.76 2.89
N TYR A 220 -12.60 -8.24 3.84
CA TYR A 220 -13.03 -9.06 4.97
C TYR A 220 -13.10 -8.22 6.24
N GLY A 221 -14.30 -8.13 6.82
CA GLY A 221 -14.56 -7.40 8.07
C GLY A 221 -14.56 -8.31 9.30
N SER A 222 -14.63 -9.63 9.13
CA SER A 222 -14.62 -10.57 10.25
C SER A 222 -14.04 -11.95 9.89
N PRO A 223 -13.55 -12.72 10.88
CA PRO A 223 -13.07 -14.09 10.64
C PRO A 223 -14.16 -15.04 10.14
N ASP A 224 -15.43 -14.76 10.43
CA ASP A 224 -16.55 -15.61 10.01
C ASP A 224 -16.79 -15.52 8.50
N GLU A 225 -16.55 -14.35 7.90
CA GLU A 225 -16.58 -14.19 6.44
C GLU A 225 -15.45 -14.99 5.77
N LEU A 226 -14.25 -15.00 6.36
CA LEU A 226 -13.15 -15.84 5.90
C LEU A 226 -13.47 -17.33 6.07
N ALA A 227 -14.11 -17.72 7.17
CA ALA A 227 -14.53 -19.11 7.40
C ALA A 227 -15.58 -19.58 6.38
N ALA A 228 -16.53 -18.70 6.02
CA ALA A 228 -17.52 -18.98 4.99
C ALA A 228 -16.86 -19.20 3.62
N ASP A 229 -15.94 -18.32 3.23
CA ASP A 229 -15.23 -18.42 1.95
C ASP A 229 -14.21 -19.57 1.92
N ALA A 230 -13.55 -19.87 3.04
CA ALA A 230 -12.68 -21.04 3.17
C ALA A 230 -13.47 -22.34 2.94
N ARG A 231 -14.67 -22.44 3.51
CA ARG A 231 -15.57 -23.57 3.27
C ARG A 231 -16.02 -23.65 1.82
N LYS A 232 -16.40 -22.51 1.25
CA LYS A 232 -16.90 -22.40 -0.12
C LYS A 232 -15.83 -22.74 -1.17
N TYR A 233 -14.63 -22.20 -1.03
CA TYR A 233 -13.59 -22.27 -2.06
C TYR A 233 -12.58 -23.40 -1.82
N LEU A 234 -12.30 -23.73 -0.56
CA LEU A 234 -11.31 -24.73 -0.18
C LEU A 234 -11.92 -26.00 0.40
N GLY A 235 -13.24 -26.01 0.69
CA GLY A 235 -13.89 -27.13 1.38
C GLY A 235 -13.46 -27.28 2.85
N VAL A 236 -12.75 -26.30 3.41
CA VAL A 236 -12.21 -26.35 4.78
C VAL A 236 -13.20 -25.69 5.75
N THR A 237 -13.64 -26.43 6.76
CA THR A 237 -14.43 -25.87 7.87
C THR A 237 -13.49 -25.40 8.96
N VAL A 238 -13.52 -24.09 9.26
CA VAL A 238 -12.80 -23.44 10.35
C VAL A 238 -13.71 -23.17 11.53
#